data_AF-A0A6A8A4U5-F1
#
_entry.id   AF-A0A6A8A4U5-F1
#
_cell.length_a   1.000
_cell.length_b   1.000
_cell.length_c   1.000
_cell.angle_alpha   90.00
_cell.angle_beta   90.00
_cell.angle_gamma   90.00
#
_symmetry.space_group_name_H-M   'P 1'
#
loop_
_entity.id
_entity.type
_entity.pdbx_description
1 polymer ?
#
loop_
_entity_poly.entity_id
_entity_poly.type
_entity_poly.pdbx_seq_one_letter_code
_entity_poly.pdbx_strand_id
1 'polypeptide(L)'
;MSAPVYKSFEQSLSEFENIAAAVAPISTPELAARIAKLQGLMLEANVKAVYLDTSTSLTYFTGITLGASERLHGAIIPSSGTPIYISPAFEEPKTVTLIRIEGTIACWEEHEDPALLVADLICGLEAEGDTLAFDPATPFTFFTPIAAHIGARLKTIGAKNLIAACRQIKSATEIAIIQTAMTASLRVHKAVWEGLYEGISTTEITDFIQAAHAKLGMRHVFAAAQFGEATAYPHGVPYAQTLKKDDMVLIDLGGHIHRYNSDITRTYIFGTPTERQRELWALEKKAHRAGFEAAQIGTPCEDVDAAARKVLTEAGYGPDYQVPGLPHRTGHGLGMDLHEDPYIVRGNTTKLEPGMVFSDEPMLCVYGECGVRLEDIIYMSDTGPVFFTEPAHSIEKPFG
;
A
#
# COMPACT_ATOMS: atom_id res chain seq x y z
N MET A 1 8.95 -9.91 -31.39
CA MET A 1 7.57 -10.10 -30.92
C MET A 1 7.65 -10.36 -29.43
N SER A 2 7.20 -9.41 -28.62
CA SER A 2 6.68 -9.64 -27.27
C SER A 2 5.33 -10.35 -27.35
N ALA A 3 5.00 -11.14 -26.34
CA ALA A 3 3.86 -12.08 -26.27
C ALA A 3 3.79 -13.10 -27.42
N PRO A 4 3.49 -14.39 -27.14
CA PRO A 4 3.35 -15.40 -28.19
C PRO A 4 2.16 -15.10 -29.14
N VAL A 5 1.17 -14.33 -28.67
CA VAL A 5 -0.02 -13.92 -29.43
C VAL A 5 -0.39 -12.49 -29.04
N TYR A 6 -0.49 -11.59 -30.03
CA TYR A 6 -0.99 -10.23 -29.81
C TYR A 6 -2.50 -10.25 -29.56
N LYS A 7 -2.95 -9.47 -28.57
CA LYS A 7 -4.36 -9.27 -28.24
C LYS A 7 -4.61 -7.81 -27.93
N SER A 8 -5.56 -7.19 -28.64
CA SER A 8 -5.79 -5.76 -28.45
C SER A 8 -6.37 -5.45 -27.08
N PHE A 9 -6.15 -4.22 -26.61
CA PHE A 9 -6.76 -3.73 -25.37
C PHE A 9 -8.29 -3.80 -25.39
N GLU A 10 -8.93 -3.54 -26.54
CA GLU A 10 -10.39 -3.69 -26.68
C GLU A 10 -10.85 -5.14 -26.48
N GLN A 11 -10.15 -6.11 -27.07
CA GLN A 11 -10.43 -7.53 -26.87
C GLN A 11 -10.27 -7.92 -25.40
N SER A 12 -9.17 -7.52 -24.76
CA SER A 12 -8.92 -7.78 -23.34
C SER A 12 -10.00 -7.17 -22.43
N LEU A 13 -10.40 -5.93 -22.68
CA LEU A 13 -11.48 -5.28 -21.91
C LEU A 13 -12.83 -5.98 -22.06
N SER A 14 -13.11 -6.57 -23.23
CA SER A 14 -14.36 -7.30 -23.48
C SER A 14 -14.46 -8.63 -22.72
N GLU A 15 -13.31 -9.21 -22.33
CA GLU A 15 -13.23 -10.47 -21.60
C GLU A 15 -13.06 -10.29 -20.09
N PHE A 16 -12.83 -9.06 -19.62
CA PHE A 16 -12.75 -8.79 -18.18
C PHE A 16 -14.15 -8.77 -17.57
N GLU A 17 -14.28 -9.57 -16.51
CA GLU A 17 -15.47 -9.66 -15.68
C GLU A 17 -15.15 -9.11 -14.28
N ASN A 18 -16.16 -8.54 -13.62
CA ASN A 18 -15.99 -8.00 -12.27
C ASN A 18 -15.69 -9.13 -11.28
N ILE A 19 -14.42 -9.25 -10.86
CA ILE A 19 -14.01 -10.26 -9.89
C ILE A 19 -14.14 -9.78 -8.45
N ALA A 20 -14.24 -8.47 -8.22
CA ALA A 20 -14.39 -7.90 -6.87
C ALA A 20 -15.66 -8.39 -6.17
N ALA A 21 -16.68 -8.81 -6.94
CA ALA A 21 -17.90 -9.42 -6.41
C ALA A 21 -17.67 -10.77 -5.69
N ALA A 22 -16.52 -11.44 -5.92
CA ALA A 22 -16.20 -12.73 -5.33
C ALA A 22 -15.69 -12.65 -3.88
N VAL A 23 -15.36 -11.45 -3.38
CA VAL A 23 -14.83 -11.26 -2.02
C VAL A 23 -15.69 -10.29 -1.21
N ALA A 24 -16.04 -10.71 0.00
CA ALA A 24 -16.84 -9.91 0.93
C ALA A 24 -16.00 -8.78 1.56
N PRO A 25 -16.60 -7.63 1.89
CA PRO A 25 -15.93 -6.59 2.68
C PRO A 25 -15.69 -7.05 4.12
N ILE A 26 -14.84 -6.31 4.84
CA ILE A 26 -14.61 -6.51 6.28
C ILE A 26 -15.93 -6.44 7.05
N SER A 27 -16.15 -7.43 7.91
CA SER A 27 -17.39 -7.59 8.67
C SER A 27 -17.46 -6.65 9.88
N THR A 28 -18.67 -6.34 10.36
CA THR A 28 -18.86 -5.55 11.60
C THR A 28 -18.20 -6.21 12.83
N PRO A 29 -18.29 -7.53 13.05
CA PRO A 29 -17.54 -8.19 14.13
C PRO A 29 -16.03 -8.01 14.03
N GLU A 30 -15.45 -8.02 12.83
CA GLU A 30 -14.02 -7.80 12.65
C GLU A 30 -13.63 -6.35 12.94
N LEU A 31 -14.43 -5.37 12.52
CA LEU A 31 -14.23 -3.96 12.90
C LEU A 31 -14.26 -3.77 14.43
N ALA A 32 -15.20 -4.42 15.12
CA ALA A 32 -15.28 -4.38 16.58
C ALA A 32 -14.03 -5.01 17.23
N ALA A 33 -13.53 -6.12 16.68
CA ALA A 33 -12.30 -6.76 17.15
C ALA A 33 -11.06 -5.87 16.96
N ARG A 34 -11.00 -5.08 15.87
CA ARG A 34 -9.91 -4.11 15.63
C ARG A 34 -9.92 -2.99 16.67
N ILE A 35 -11.09 -2.46 17.00
CA ILE A 35 -11.23 -1.45 18.06
C ILE A 35 -10.83 -2.04 19.41
N ALA A 36 -11.29 -3.25 19.75
CA ALA A 36 -10.91 -3.93 20.99
C ALA A 36 -9.40 -4.16 21.09
N LYS A 37 -8.73 -4.55 19.98
CA LYS A 37 -7.27 -4.69 19.91
C LYS A 37 -6.58 -3.34 20.18
N LEU A 38 -7.03 -2.27 19.52
CA LEU A 38 -6.48 -0.93 19.73
C LEU A 38 -6.64 -0.48 21.20
N GLN A 39 -7.83 -0.69 21.78
CA GLN A 39 -8.11 -0.37 23.18
C GLN A 39 -7.19 -1.13 24.16
N GLY A 40 -6.96 -2.42 23.93
CA GLY A 40 -5.99 -3.19 24.72
C GLY A 40 -4.59 -2.59 24.69
N LEU A 41 -4.09 -2.27 23.49
CA LEU A 41 -2.77 -1.62 23.32
C LEU A 41 -2.72 -0.23 23.95
N MET A 42 -3.82 0.53 23.91
CA MET A 42 -3.92 1.83 24.54
C MET A 42 -3.82 1.73 26.07
N LEU A 43 -4.49 0.76 26.70
CA LEU A 43 -4.40 0.54 28.15
C LEU A 43 -2.98 0.18 28.57
N GLU A 44 -2.31 -0.71 27.83
CA GLU A 44 -0.90 -1.07 28.07
C GLU A 44 0.04 0.14 27.97
N ALA A 45 -0.24 1.06 27.05
CA ALA A 45 0.55 2.26 26.80
C ALA A 45 0.11 3.50 27.62
N ASN A 46 -0.86 3.36 28.54
CA ASN A 46 -1.45 4.46 29.31
C ASN A 46 -2.05 5.60 28.44
N VAL A 47 -2.58 5.24 27.27
CA VAL A 47 -3.23 6.15 26.32
C VAL A 47 -4.73 6.18 26.59
N LYS A 48 -5.26 7.39 26.85
CA LYS A 48 -6.68 7.65 27.12
C LYS A 48 -7.55 7.55 25.87
N ALA A 49 -7.08 8.14 24.78
CA ALA A 49 -7.83 8.18 23.54
C ALA A 49 -6.91 8.25 22.32
N VAL A 50 -7.38 7.70 21.21
CA VAL A 50 -6.80 7.91 19.88
C VAL A 50 -7.78 8.73 19.06
N TYR A 51 -7.33 9.87 18.52
CA TYR A 51 -8.08 10.60 17.50
C TYR A 51 -7.70 10.07 16.11
N LEU A 52 -8.68 9.54 15.39
CA LEU A 52 -8.59 9.09 14.00
C LEU A 52 -9.17 10.15 13.07
N ASP A 53 -8.35 10.66 12.16
CA ASP A 53 -8.80 11.61 11.14
C ASP A 53 -9.49 10.89 9.97
N THR A 54 -9.93 11.63 8.96
CA THR A 54 -10.40 11.16 7.65
C THR A 54 -9.32 10.45 6.84
N SER A 55 -8.81 9.34 7.38
CA SER A 55 -7.69 8.55 6.89
C SER A 55 -8.08 7.09 6.66
N THR A 56 -7.13 6.31 6.15
CA THR A 56 -7.26 4.85 6.09
C THR A 56 -7.34 4.22 7.48
N SER A 57 -6.82 4.85 8.53
CA SER A 57 -6.96 4.38 9.92
C SER A 57 -8.42 4.47 10.39
N LEU A 58 -9.13 5.57 10.10
CA LEU A 58 -10.57 5.68 10.39
C LEU A 58 -11.35 4.58 9.66
N THR A 59 -11.08 4.37 8.38
CA THR A 59 -11.71 3.28 7.61
C THR A 59 -11.36 1.91 8.19
N TYR A 60 -10.11 1.68 8.59
CA TYR A 60 -9.66 0.41 9.15
C TYR A 60 -10.40 0.03 10.44
N PHE A 61 -10.58 0.99 11.37
CA PHE A 61 -11.20 0.72 12.67
C PHE A 61 -12.73 0.80 12.63
N THR A 62 -13.30 1.71 11.85
CA THR A 62 -14.75 2.01 11.93
C THR A 62 -15.52 1.60 10.68
N GLY A 63 -14.83 1.36 9.56
CA GLY A 63 -15.43 1.17 8.25
C GLY A 63 -15.94 2.46 7.59
N ILE A 64 -15.83 3.62 8.26
CA ILE A 64 -16.21 4.91 7.69
C ILE A 64 -15.12 5.38 6.74
N THR A 65 -15.55 5.78 5.54
CA THR A 65 -14.70 6.41 4.55
C THR A 65 -15.22 7.81 4.26
N LEU A 66 -14.38 8.80 4.54
CA LEU A 66 -14.58 10.20 4.22
C LEU A 66 -13.36 10.71 3.47
N GLY A 67 -13.56 11.66 2.56
CA GLY A 67 -12.44 12.37 1.93
C GLY A 67 -11.91 13.45 2.87
N ALA A 68 -10.59 13.68 2.84
CA ALA A 68 -10.00 14.81 3.53
C ALA A 68 -10.59 16.13 3.02
N SER A 69 -10.87 17.05 3.93
CA SER A 69 -11.40 18.38 3.65
C SER A 69 -10.86 19.40 4.65
N GLU A 70 -11.23 20.67 4.49
CA GLU A 70 -10.97 21.71 5.48
C GLU A 70 -11.83 21.57 6.75
N ARG A 71 -12.90 20.77 6.71
CA ARG A 71 -13.80 20.53 7.83
C ARG A 71 -13.35 19.34 8.67
N LEU A 72 -13.31 19.54 9.97
CA LEU A 72 -12.93 18.51 10.92
C LEU A 72 -14.03 17.43 10.98
N HIS A 73 -13.65 16.23 10.55
CA HIS A 73 -14.35 14.97 10.75
C HIS A 73 -13.42 13.98 11.45
N GLY A 74 -13.94 12.87 11.94
CA GLY A 74 -13.10 11.79 12.45
C GLY A 74 -13.80 10.92 13.48
N ALA A 75 -13.02 10.15 14.22
CA ALA A 75 -13.51 9.40 15.37
C ALA A 75 -12.52 9.50 16.55
N ILE A 76 -13.05 9.65 17.74
CA ILE A 76 -12.33 9.45 18.99
C ILE A 76 -12.56 8.00 19.41
N ILE A 77 -11.48 7.23 19.52
CA ILE A 77 -11.50 5.90 20.11
C ILE A 77 -11.02 6.03 21.57
N PRO A 78 -11.89 5.90 22.58
CA PRO A 78 -11.47 5.89 23.97
C PRO A 78 -10.79 4.56 24.33
N SER A 79 -9.96 4.52 25.37
CA SER A 79 -9.32 3.29 25.87
C SER A 79 -10.31 2.25 26.40
N SER A 80 -11.51 2.70 26.77
CA SER A 80 -12.66 1.87 27.11
C SER A 80 -13.96 2.55 26.66
N GLY A 81 -14.95 1.77 26.24
CA GLY A 81 -16.25 2.28 25.78
C GLY A 81 -16.38 2.34 24.26
N THR A 82 -17.41 3.02 23.77
CA THR A 82 -17.74 3.12 22.34
C THR A 82 -17.06 4.33 21.68
N PRO A 83 -16.80 4.28 20.36
CA PRO A 83 -16.32 5.43 19.60
C PRO A 83 -17.24 6.65 19.67
N ILE A 84 -16.65 7.84 19.54
CA ILE A 84 -17.37 9.11 19.33
C ILE A 84 -16.99 9.63 17.94
N TYR A 85 -17.96 9.77 17.04
CA TYR A 85 -17.76 10.29 15.68
C TYR A 85 -17.91 11.80 15.66
N ILE A 86 -17.00 12.50 14.97
CA ILE A 86 -17.02 13.94 14.84
C ILE A 86 -17.52 14.32 13.45
N SER A 87 -18.49 15.22 13.38
CA SER A 87 -19.12 15.65 12.12
C SER A 87 -19.54 17.12 12.20
N PRO A 88 -19.44 17.91 11.12
CA PRO A 88 -20.24 19.11 10.97
C PRO A 88 -21.73 18.76 11.13
N ALA A 89 -22.49 19.62 11.79
CA ALA A 89 -23.90 19.38 12.11
C ALA A 89 -24.75 19.10 10.87
N PHE A 90 -24.52 19.84 9.78
CA PHE A 90 -25.24 19.63 8.52
C PHE A 90 -24.90 18.29 7.82
N GLU A 91 -23.77 17.66 8.17
CA GLU A 91 -23.37 16.34 7.66
C GLU A 91 -23.82 15.18 8.57
N GLU A 92 -24.39 15.45 9.75
CA GLU A 92 -24.85 14.39 10.67
C GLU A 92 -25.74 13.35 10.00
N PRO A 93 -26.76 13.71 9.18
CA PRO A 93 -27.61 12.71 8.53
C PRO A 93 -26.83 11.77 7.60
N LYS A 94 -25.77 12.28 6.95
CA LYS A 94 -24.88 11.47 6.11
C LYS A 94 -24.00 10.59 6.99
N THR A 95 -23.41 11.13 8.06
CA THR A 95 -22.58 10.38 9.01
C THR A 95 -23.34 9.18 9.59
N VAL A 96 -24.62 9.34 9.94
CA VAL A 96 -25.49 8.23 10.41
C VAL A 96 -25.53 7.07 9.40
N THR A 97 -25.57 7.35 8.10
CA THR A 97 -25.61 6.29 7.05
C THR A 97 -24.28 5.53 6.91
N LEU A 98 -23.18 6.10 7.41
CA LEU A 98 -21.85 5.52 7.31
C LEU A 98 -21.47 4.68 8.53
N ILE A 99 -22.15 4.86 9.66
CA ILE A 99 -21.82 4.18 10.91
C ILE A 99 -22.03 2.67 10.77
N ARG A 100 -20.95 1.92 11.02
CA ARG A 100 -20.95 0.46 11.08
C ARG A 100 -20.68 -0.10 12.46
N ILE A 101 -20.01 0.69 13.32
CA ILE A 101 -19.75 0.38 14.72
C ILE A 101 -20.56 1.33 15.59
N GLU A 102 -21.29 0.79 16.57
CA GLU A 102 -22.06 1.59 17.53
C GLU A 102 -21.19 2.64 18.22
N GLY A 103 -21.70 3.86 18.27
CA GLY A 103 -21.02 5.02 18.85
C GLY A 103 -21.94 6.24 18.81
N THR A 104 -21.52 7.33 19.45
CA THR A 104 -22.26 8.59 19.45
C THR A 104 -21.70 9.53 18.37
N ILE A 105 -22.51 10.46 17.88
CA ILE A 105 -22.04 11.53 17.00
C ILE A 105 -22.01 12.82 17.80
N ALA A 106 -20.86 13.50 17.78
CA ALA A 106 -20.71 14.85 18.29
C ALA A 106 -20.61 15.82 17.12
N CYS A 107 -21.56 16.75 17.07
CA CYS A 107 -21.69 17.72 16.00
C CYS A 107 -21.11 19.09 16.40
N TRP A 108 -20.64 19.83 15.40
CA TRP A 108 -20.27 21.23 15.51
C TRP A 108 -20.90 22.04 14.37
N GLU A 109 -21.32 23.27 14.65
CA GLU A 109 -21.86 24.21 13.67
C GLU A 109 -20.74 24.96 12.94
N GLU A 110 -20.97 25.44 11.70
CA GLU A 110 -19.94 26.05 10.83
C GLU A 110 -19.16 27.23 11.47
N HIS A 111 -19.69 27.85 12.53
CA HIS A 111 -19.07 28.99 13.23
C HIS A 111 -18.41 28.60 14.56
N GLU A 112 -18.57 27.36 15.01
CA GLU A 112 -18.02 26.84 16.25
C GLU A 112 -16.57 26.39 16.05
N ASP A 113 -15.86 26.20 17.16
CA ASP A 113 -14.51 25.65 17.16
C ASP A 113 -14.56 24.12 17.34
N PRO A 114 -14.42 23.33 16.25
CA PRO A 114 -14.45 21.87 16.36
C PRO A 114 -13.27 21.29 17.14
N ALA A 115 -12.14 22.00 17.20
CA ALA A 115 -10.98 21.53 17.94
C ALA A 115 -11.22 21.63 19.46
N LEU A 116 -11.94 22.67 19.90
CA LEU A 116 -12.38 22.80 21.29
C LEU A 116 -13.35 21.67 21.66
N LEU A 117 -14.34 21.39 20.80
CA LEU A 117 -15.28 20.27 20.99
C LEU A 117 -14.52 18.95 21.19
N VAL A 118 -13.61 18.62 20.28
CA VAL A 118 -12.82 17.38 20.36
C VAL A 118 -11.99 17.32 21.63
N ALA A 119 -11.32 18.42 22.00
CA ALA A 119 -10.50 18.47 23.20
C ALA A 119 -11.31 18.26 24.49
N ASP A 120 -12.49 18.89 24.59
CA ASP A 120 -13.35 18.78 25.76
C ASP A 120 -14.01 17.41 25.88
N LEU A 121 -14.43 16.82 24.76
CA LEU A 121 -14.90 15.43 24.73
C LEU A 121 -13.83 14.48 25.27
N ILE A 122 -12.60 14.57 24.75
CA ILE A 122 -11.49 13.70 25.15
C ILE A 122 -11.14 13.88 26.64
N CYS A 123 -11.09 15.13 27.12
CA CYS A 123 -10.77 15.40 28.52
C CYS A 123 -11.88 14.92 29.47
N GLY A 124 -13.14 14.97 29.03
CA GLY A 124 -14.31 14.53 29.79
C GLY A 124 -14.58 13.02 29.78
N LEU A 125 -13.82 12.23 29.00
CA LEU A 125 -13.97 10.77 28.97
C LEU A 125 -13.71 10.14 30.34
N GLU A 126 -14.62 9.26 30.77
CA GLU A 126 -14.44 8.31 31.88
C GLU A 126 -13.58 7.09 31.47
N ALA A 127 -12.55 7.33 30.66
CA ALA A 127 -11.63 6.31 30.17
C ALA A 127 -10.25 6.44 30.86
N GLU A 128 -9.57 5.31 31.06
CA GLU A 128 -8.26 5.26 31.72
C GLU A 128 -7.14 5.81 30.84
N GLY A 129 -6.12 6.44 31.43
CA GLY A 129 -4.94 6.95 30.73
C GLY A 129 -4.73 8.46 30.90
N ASP A 130 -3.53 8.93 30.57
CA ASP A 130 -3.13 10.35 30.70
C ASP A 130 -2.68 10.98 29.37
N THR A 131 -2.86 10.26 28.26
CA THR A 131 -2.30 10.62 26.95
C THR A 131 -3.35 10.55 25.83
N LEU A 132 -3.37 11.57 24.97
CA LEU A 132 -4.07 11.57 23.68
C LEU A 132 -3.06 11.24 22.57
N ALA A 133 -3.35 10.21 21.79
CA ALA A 133 -2.57 9.87 20.60
C ALA A 133 -3.30 10.31 19.32
N PHE A 134 -2.58 10.92 18.39
CA PHE A 134 -3.12 11.36 17.10
C PHE A 134 -2.73 10.41 15.99
N ASP A 135 -3.70 10.08 15.13
CA ASP A 135 -3.42 9.45 13.84
C ASP A 135 -2.30 10.19 13.09
N PRO A 136 -1.26 9.50 12.60
CA PRO A 136 -0.19 10.14 11.82
C PRO A 136 -0.68 10.92 10.59
N ALA A 137 -1.85 10.57 10.05
CA ALA A 137 -2.46 11.26 8.92
C ALA A 137 -3.22 12.55 9.31
N THR A 138 -3.39 12.84 10.61
CA THR A 138 -4.06 14.08 11.07
C THR A 138 -3.33 15.31 10.52
N PRO A 139 -3.99 16.17 9.74
CA PRO A 139 -3.39 17.41 9.27
C PRO A 139 -2.89 18.26 10.45
N PHE A 140 -1.72 18.86 10.28
CA PHE A 140 -1.13 19.72 11.32
C PHE A 140 -2.05 20.88 11.72
N THR A 141 -2.89 21.34 10.79
CA THR A 141 -3.94 22.35 10.98
C THR A 141 -5.04 21.93 11.95
N PHE A 142 -5.31 20.63 12.11
CA PHE A 142 -6.25 20.11 13.10
C PHE A 142 -5.54 19.70 14.40
N PHE A 143 -4.36 19.07 14.29
CA PHE A 143 -3.55 18.72 15.45
C PHE A 143 -3.26 19.93 16.36
N THR A 144 -2.79 21.04 15.78
CA THR A 144 -2.33 22.22 16.53
C THR A 144 -3.40 22.79 17.46
N PRO A 145 -4.62 23.15 16.99
CA PRO A 145 -5.64 23.70 17.86
C PRO A 145 -6.18 22.67 18.87
N ILE A 146 -6.32 21.38 18.50
CA ILE A 146 -6.76 20.35 19.47
C ILE A 146 -5.74 20.24 20.59
N ALA A 147 -4.44 20.13 20.26
CA ALA A 147 -3.38 20.04 21.25
C ALA A 147 -3.30 21.29 22.15
N ALA A 148 -3.52 22.48 21.58
CA ALA A 148 -3.58 23.73 22.34
C ALA A 148 -4.74 23.74 23.34
N HIS A 149 -5.94 23.30 22.93
CA HIS A 149 -7.11 23.22 23.79
C HIS A 149 -6.95 22.14 24.87
N ILE A 150 -6.40 20.97 24.54
CA ILE A 150 -6.03 19.94 25.53
C ILE A 150 -5.11 20.54 26.60
N GLY A 151 -4.08 21.29 26.19
CA GLY A 151 -3.16 21.97 27.08
C GLY A 151 -2.44 21.00 28.02
N ALA A 152 -2.32 21.34 29.30
CA ALA A 152 -1.67 20.49 30.30
C ALA A 152 -2.57 19.35 30.84
N ARG A 153 -3.82 19.21 30.33
CA ARG A 153 -4.78 18.20 30.83
C ARG A 153 -4.36 16.78 30.47
N LEU A 154 -3.73 16.59 29.31
CA LEU A 154 -3.22 15.30 28.82
C LEU A 154 -1.90 15.52 28.08
N LYS A 155 -1.08 14.47 28.01
CA LYS A 155 0.06 14.42 27.09
C LYS A 155 -0.45 14.19 25.66
N THR A 156 0.30 14.65 24.67
CA THR A 156 0.00 14.39 23.25
C THR A 156 1.15 13.63 22.59
N ILE A 157 0.81 12.57 21.85
CA ILE A 157 1.78 11.75 21.09
C ILE A 157 1.21 11.37 19.72
N GLY A 158 2.04 10.78 18.85
CA GLY A 158 1.57 10.12 17.63
C GLY A 158 1.14 8.68 17.90
N ALA A 159 0.06 8.24 17.23
CA ALA A 159 -0.51 6.90 17.34
C ALA A 159 0.15 5.87 16.39
N LYS A 160 1.23 6.24 15.69
CA LYS A 160 1.86 5.39 14.64
C LYS A 160 2.05 3.95 15.11
N ASN A 161 2.72 3.74 16.23
CA ASN A 161 3.07 2.40 16.70
C ASN A 161 1.84 1.58 17.11
N LEU A 162 0.83 2.21 17.73
CA LEU A 162 -0.43 1.55 18.09
C LEU A 162 -1.20 1.11 16.84
N ILE A 163 -1.29 2.00 15.85
CA ILE A 163 -1.97 1.74 14.58
C ILE A 163 -1.23 0.66 13.77
N ALA A 164 0.09 0.74 13.68
CA ALA A 164 0.92 -0.24 12.99
C ALA A 164 0.79 -1.64 13.63
N ALA A 165 0.83 -1.74 14.96
CA ALA A 165 0.63 -3.02 15.66
C ALA A 165 -0.75 -3.66 15.37
N CYS A 166 -1.76 -2.84 15.08
CA CYS A 166 -3.05 -3.32 14.59
C CYS A 166 -2.99 -3.77 13.13
N ARG A 167 -2.53 -2.88 12.24
CA ARG A 167 -2.67 -3.00 10.76
C ARG A 167 -1.61 -3.88 10.09
N GLN A 168 -0.42 -4.01 10.68
CA GLN A 168 0.68 -4.76 10.05
C GLN A 168 0.38 -6.26 10.00
N ILE A 169 -0.45 -6.79 10.92
CA ILE A 169 -0.86 -8.19 10.97
C ILE A 169 -2.25 -8.33 10.36
N LYS A 170 -2.30 -8.83 9.12
CA LYS A 170 -3.54 -8.97 8.36
C LYS A 170 -4.33 -10.19 8.82
N SER A 171 -5.65 -10.02 8.95
CA SER A 171 -6.59 -11.11 9.12
C SER A 171 -6.70 -11.95 7.85
N ALA A 172 -7.28 -13.16 7.96
CA ALA A 172 -7.57 -14.00 6.80
C ALA A 172 -8.48 -13.30 5.77
N THR A 173 -9.42 -12.46 6.23
CA THR A 173 -10.31 -11.70 5.34
C THR A 173 -9.55 -10.60 4.61
N GLU A 174 -8.63 -9.91 5.29
CA GLU A 174 -7.75 -8.91 4.65
C GLU A 174 -6.88 -9.55 3.57
N ILE A 175 -6.23 -10.68 3.88
CA ILE A 175 -5.42 -11.43 2.91
C ILE A 175 -6.27 -11.87 1.71
N ALA A 176 -7.50 -12.35 1.91
CA ALA A 176 -8.38 -12.76 0.81
C ALA A 176 -8.77 -11.58 -0.12
N ILE A 177 -8.98 -10.39 0.44
CA ILE A 177 -9.26 -9.19 -0.34
C ILE A 177 -8.01 -8.79 -1.15
N ILE A 178 -6.84 -8.74 -0.51
CA ILE A 178 -5.56 -8.43 -1.17
C ILE A 178 -5.30 -9.44 -2.30
N GLN A 179 -5.48 -10.74 -2.04
CA GLN A 179 -5.32 -11.79 -3.05
C GLN A 179 -6.22 -11.57 -4.27
N THR A 180 -7.47 -11.13 -4.05
CA THR A 180 -8.40 -10.82 -5.14
C THR A 180 -7.92 -9.61 -5.94
N ALA A 181 -7.45 -8.56 -5.26
CA ALA A 181 -6.89 -7.37 -5.91
C ALA A 181 -5.63 -7.70 -6.73
N MET A 182 -4.71 -8.49 -6.17
CA MET A 182 -3.50 -8.96 -6.85
C MET A 182 -3.82 -9.81 -8.07
N THR A 183 -4.79 -10.71 -7.97
CA THR A 183 -5.26 -11.54 -9.09
C THR A 183 -5.81 -10.68 -10.23
N ALA A 184 -6.58 -9.64 -9.92
CA ALA A 184 -7.06 -8.68 -10.92
C ALA A 184 -5.88 -7.94 -11.57
N SER A 185 -4.97 -7.36 -10.79
CA SER A 185 -3.82 -6.61 -11.30
C SER A 185 -2.90 -7.48 -12.16
N LEU A 186 -2.67 -8.75 -11.81
CA LEU A 186 -1.89 -9.67 -12.63
C LEU A 186 -2.54 -9.95 -14.00
N ARG A 187 -3.89 -10.03 -14.06
CA ARG A 187 -4.64 -10.13 -15.32
C ARG A 187 -4.47 -8.87 -16.17
N VAL A 188 -4.48 -7.69 -15.56
CA VAL A 188 -4.24 -6.42 -16.27
C VAL A 188 -2.82 -6.39 -16.83
N HIS A 189 -1.82 -6.73 -16.01
CA HIS A 189 -0.42 -6.86 -16.41
C HIS A 189 -0.23 -7.75 -17.64
N LYS A 190 -0.82 -8.96 -17.61
CA LYS A 190 -0.76 -9.88 -18.75
C LYS A 190 -1.39 -9.26 -20.00
N ALA A 191 -2.53 -8.60 -19.86
CA ALA A 191 -3.20 -7.94 -20.98
C ALA A 191 -2.42 -6.73 -21.53
N VAL A 192 -1.69 -5.99 -20.69
CA VAL A 192 -0.75 -4.96 -21.15
C VAL A 192 0.32 -5.60 -22.04
N TRP A 193 0.97 -6.67 -21.57
CA TRP A 193 2.02 -7.37 -22.31
C TRP A 193 1.54 -7.96 -23.64
N GLU A 194 0.36 -8.57 -23.68
CA GLU A 194 -0.25 -9.11 -24.90
C GLU A 194 -0.69 -8.02 -25.89
N GLY A 195 -0.98 -6.81 -25.40
CA GLY A 195 -1.43 -5.68 -26.22
C GLY A 195 -0.33 -4.70 -26.64
N LEU A 196 0.94 -4.95 -26.32
CA LEU A 196 2.04 -4.08 -26.76
C LEU A 196 2.24 -4.17 -28.27
N TYR A 197 2.42 -3.00 -28.89
CA TYR A 197 2.82 -2.86 -30.29
C TYR A 197 3.82 -1.70 -30.45
N GLU A 198 4.65 -1.77 -31.48
CA GLU A 198 5.62 -0.71 -31.75
C GLU A 198 4.90 0.61 -32.07
N GLY A 199 5.27 1.69 -31.39
CA GLY A 199 4.59 2.98 -31.50
C GLY A 199 3.54 3.26 -30.42
N ILE A 200 3.19 2.29 -29.56
CA ILE A 200 2.30 2.57 -28.42
C ILE A 200 2.93 3.58 -27.47
N SER A 201 2.11 4.49 -26.93
CA SER A 201 2.56 5.47 -25.94
C SER A 201 2.41 4.95 -24.51
N THR A 202 3.22 5.45 -23.58
CA THR A 202 3.04 5.18 -22.14
C THR A 202 1.66 5.62 -21.64
N THR A 203 1.11 6.70 -22.17
CA THR A 203 -0.23 7.21 -21.83
C THR A 203 -1.34 6.23 -22.23
N GLU A 204 -1.26 5.65 -23.43
CA GLU A 204 -2.24 4.66 -23.90
C GLU A 204 -2.26 3.43 -22.99
N ILE A 205 -1.10 3.00 -22.51
CA ILE A 205 -1.00 1.91 -21.52
C ILE A 205 -1.65 2.30 -20.20
N THR A 206 -1.36 3.48 -19.64
CA THR A 206 -1.93 3.89 -18.35
C THR A 206 -3.44 4.08 -18.43
N ASP A 207 -3.97 4.62 -19.54
CA ASP A 207 -5.41 4.77 -19.78
C ASP A 207 -6.10 3.39 -19.87
N PHE A 208 -5.48 2.43 -20.55
CA PHE A 208 -5.94 1.04 -20.58
C PHE A 208 -5.96 0.41 -19.18
N ILE A 209 -4.89 0.55 -18.39
CA ILE A 209 -4.81 -0.02 -17.04
C ILE A 209 -5.94 0.53 -16.16
N GLN A 210 -6.21 1.84 -16.23
CA GLN A 210 -7.32 2.44 -15.49
C GLN A 210 -8.68 1.86 -15.91
N ALA A 211 -8.93 1.73 -17.22
CA ALA A 211 -10.16 1.15 -17.74
C ALA A 211 -10.29 -0.34 -17.34
N ALA A 212 -9.19 -1.08 -17.37
CA ALA A 212 -9.13 -2.50 -17.00
C ALA A 212 -9.42 -2.73 -15.51
N HIS A 213 -8.82 -1.94 -14.62
CA HIS A 213 -9.14 -1.95 -13.18
C HIS A 213 -10.64 -1.73 -12.95
N ALA A 214 -11.25 -0.74 -13.63
CA ALA A 214 -12.67 -0.48 -13.51
C ALA A 214 -13.53 -1.67 -13.99
N LYS A 215 -13.17 -2.32 -15.11
CA LYS A 215 -13.87 -3.53 -15.60
C LYS A 215 -13.80 -4.71 -14.64
N LEU A 216 -12.68 -4.88 -13.95
CA LEU A 216 -12.46 -5.92 -12.94
C LEU A 216 -13.13 -5.62 -11.59
N GLY A 217 -13.79 -4.46 -11.45
CA GLY A 217 -14.46 -4.03 -10.22
C GLY A 217 -13.53 -3.40 -9.18
N MET A 218 -12.31 -3.05 -9.57
CA MET A 218 -11.36 -2.36 -8.72
C MET A 218 -11.51 -0.85 -8.82
N ARG A 219 -11.08 -0.13 -7.78
CA ARG A 219 -10.76 1.28 -7.88
C ARG A 219 -9.30 1.42 -8.33
N HIS A 220 -9.06 2.14 -9.42
CA HIS A 220 -7.69 2.45 -9.84
C HIS A 220 -6.99 3.36 -8.82
N VAL A 221 -5.74 3.05 -8.48
CA VAL A 221 -4.90 3.85 -7.58
C VAL A 221 -3.81 4.54 -8.37
N PHE A 222 -3.03 3.78 -9.14
CA PHE A 222 -1.95 4.32 -9.97
C PHE A 222 -1.60 3.37 -11.13
N ALA A 223 -0.88 3.91 -12.11
CA ALA A 223 -0.13 3.16 -13.11
C ALA A 223 1.08 3.97 -13.59
N ALA A 224 2.20 3.29 -13.78
CA ALA A 224 3.40 3.82 -14.42
C ALA A 224 3.82 2.87 -15.55
N ALA A 225 4.16 3.46 -16.70
CA ALA A 225 4.72 2.76 -17.85
C ALA A 225 5.99 3.50 -18.28
N GLN A 226 7.08 2.74 -18.46
CA GLN A 226 8.39 3.26 -18.80
C GLN A 226 9.03 2.39 -19.90
N PHE A 227 9.68 3.02 -20.88
CA PHE A 227 10.35 2.34 -21.98
C PHE A 227 11.83 2.72 -22.10
N GLY A 228 12.67 1.75 -22.46
CA GLY A 228 14.09 1.94 -22.71
C GLY A 228 14.83 2.52 -21.49
N GLU A 229 15.57 3.61 -21.67
CA GLU A 229 16.30 4.28 -20.59
C GLU A 229 15.40 4.78 -19.46
N ALA A 230 14.14 5.12 -19.76
CA ALA A 230 13.22 5.62 -18.73
C ALA A 230 12.98 4.60 -17.62
N THR A 231 13.19 3.29 -17.87
CA THR A 231 13.07 2.26 -16.84
C THR A 231 14.16 2.33 -15.78
N ALA A 232 15.24 3.09 -16.00
CA ALA A 232 16.31 3.26 -15.03
C ALA A 232 15.92 4.14 -13.84
N TYR A 233 14.81 4.88 -13.93
CA TYR A 233 14.40 5.86 -12.93
C TYR A 233 13.18 5.32 -12.14
N PRO A 234 13.31 5.03 -10.83
CA PRO A 234 12.27 4.34 -10.06
C PRO A 234 10.87 4.97 -10.13
N HIS A 235 10.81 6.31 -10.15
CA HIS A 235 9.56 7.09 -10.26
C HIS A 235 9.34 7.68 -11.67
N GLY A 236 10.07 7.18 -12.66
CA GLY A 236 9.94 7.55 -14.06
C GLY A 236 10.50 8.92 -14.41
N VAL A 237 10.16 9.33 -15.63
CA VAL A 237 10.57 10.60 -16.25
C VAL A 237 9.32 11.42 -16.58
N PRO A 238 9.41 12.76 -16.63
CA PRO A 238 8.22 13.62 -16.75
C PRO A 238 7.61 13.68 -18.16
N TYR A 239 8.12 12.89 -19.11
CA TYR A 239 7.67 12.88 -20.50
C TYR A 239 7.14 11.51 -20.92
N ALA A 240 6.09 11.51 -21.73
CA ALA A 240 5.58 10.31 -22.35
C ALA A 240 6.62 9.72 -23.31
N GLN A 241 6.72 8.39 -23.34
CA GLN A 241 7.58 7.68 -24.27
C GLN A 241 6.75 6.91 -25.29
N THR A 242 7.36 6.61 -26.42
CA THR A 242 6.79 5.77 -27.47
C THR A 242 7.64 4.51 -27.57
N LEU A 243 6.99 3.35 -27.50
CA LEU A 243 7.66 2.06 -27.48
C LEU A 243 8.36 1.77 -28.81
N LYS A 244 9.64 1.41 -28.75
CA LYS A 244 10.42 0.96 -29.90
C LYS A 244 10.79 -0.50 -29.74
N LYS A 245 11.06 -1.14 -30.87
CA LYS A 245 11.60 -2.49 -30.87
C LYS A 245 12.88 -2.58 -30.03
N ASP A 246 12.98 -3.64 -29.24
CA ASP A 246 14.08 -4.01 -28.34
C ASP A 246 14.23 -3.10 -27.10
N ASP A 247 13.22 -2.27 -26.80
CA ASP A 247 13.14 -1.52 -25.55
C ASP A 247 12.84 -2.44 -24.35
N MET A 248 13.47 -2.13 -23.21
CA MET A 248 12.97 -2.57 -21.91
C MET A 248 11.62 -1.91 -21.64
N VAL A 249 10.68 -2.65 -21.08
CA VAL A 249 9.36 -2.16 -20.67
C VAL A 249 9.21 -2.44 -19.20
N LEU A 250 8.99 -1.41 -18.40
CA LEU A 250 8.62 -1.51 -16.99
C LEU A 250 7.20 -0.99 -16.84
N ILE A 251 6.32 -1.85 -16.35
CA ILE A 251 4.96 -1.52 -15.98
C ILE A 251 4.83 -1.73 -14.48
N ASP A 252 4.28 -0.74 -13.81
CA ASP A 252 3.98 -0.78 -12.39
C ASP A 252 2.53 -0.29 -12.21
N LEU A 253 1.70 -1.05 -11.51
CA LEU A 253 0.27 -0.73 -11.40
C LEU A 253 -0.33 -1.26 -10.10
N GLY A 254 -1.31 -0.50 -9.62
CA GLY A 254 -2.08 -0.86 -8.44
C GLY A 254 -3.52 -0.37 -8.50
N GLY A 255 -4.39 -1.16 -7.91
CA GLY A 255 -5.79 -0.82 -7.67
C GLY A 255 -6.21 -1.31 -6.29
N HIS A 256 -7.44 -1.06 -5.88
CA HIS A 256 -7.92 -1.60 -4.61
C HIS A 256 -9.32 -2.19 -4.70
N ILE A 257 -9.55 -3.22 -3.88
CA ILE A 257 -10.86 -3.82 -3.60
C ILE A 257 -11.10 -3.67 -2.11
N HIS A 258 -12.29 -3.19 -1.72
CA HIS A 258 -12.62 -2.89 -0.30
C HIS A 258 -11.51 -2.13 0.45
N ARG A 259 -10.86 -1.19 -0.26
CA ARG A 259 -9.72 -0.36 0.20
C ARG A 259 -8.38 -1.06 0.40
N TYR A 260 -8.26 -2.37 0.19
CA TYR A 260 -6.95 -3.03 0.22
C TYR A 260 -6.31 -3.03 -1.17
N ASN A 261 -5.05 -2.60 -1.22
CA ASN A 261 -4.34 -2.36 -2.46
C ASN A 261 -3.78 -3.66 -3.07
N SER A 262 -3.61 -3.62 -4.38
CA SER A 262 -2.62 -4.39 -5.12
C SER A 262 -1.49 -3.48 -5.56
N ASP A 263 -0.31 -4.08 -5.74
CA ASP A 263 0.89 -3.41 -6.19
C ASP A 263 1.80 -4.45 -6.85
N ILE A 264 2.10 -4.27 -8.14
CA ILE A 264 2.85 -5.25 -8.93
C ILE A 264 3.63 -4.49 -9.99
N THR A 265 4.94 -4.71 -10.01
CA THR A 265 5.83 -4.30 -11.11
C THR A 265 6.27 -5.50 -11.94
N ARG A 266 6.25 -5.33 -13.27
CA ARG A 266 6.86 -6.26 -14.22
C ARG A 266 7.79 -5.49 -15.14
N THR A 267 9.00 -6.01 -15.30
CA THR A 267 9.95 -5.55 -16.31
C THR A 267 10.24 -6.66 -17.32
N TYR A 268 10.16 -6.37 -18.61
CA TYR A 268 10.38 -7.34 -19.69
C TYR A 268 10.81 -6.64 -20.99
N ILE A 269 11.25 -7.42 -21.99
CA ILE A 269 11.70 -6.88 -23.29
C ILE A 269 10.56 -6.82 -24.31
N PHE A 270 10.47 -5.73 -25.07
CA PHE A 270 9.65 -5.66 -26.28
C PHE A 270 10.48 -6.04 -27.52
N GLY A 271 10.73 -7.33 -27.74
CA GLY A 271 11.54 -7.77 -28.89
C GLY A 271 12.62 -8.78 -28.50
N THR A 272 13.85 -8.52 -28.90
CA THR A 272 15.02 -9.36 -28.64
C THR A 272 15.94 -8.66 -27.65
N PRO A 273 16.16 -9.22 -26.45
CA PRO A 273 17.00 -8.56 -25.48
C PRO A 273 18.47 -8.76 -25.85
N THR A 274 19.27 -7.72 -25.64
CA THR A 274 20.73 -7.79 -25.64
C THR A 274 21.22 -8.68 -24.50
N GLU A 275 22.45 -9.19 -24.60
CA GLU A 275 23.06 -9.95 -23.50
C GLU A 275 23.08 -9.14 -22.20
N ARG A 276 23.39 -7.85 -22.33
CA ARG A 276 23.42 -6.93 -21.22
C ARG A 276 22.05 -6.76 -20.52
N GLN A 277 20.96 -6.64 -21.28
CA GLN A 277 19.60 -6.62 -20.71
C GLN A 277 19.25 -7.94 -20.01
N ARG A 278 19.68 -9.09 -20.57
CA ARG A 278 19.48 -10.41 -19.94
C ARG A 278 20.24 -10.53 -18.62
N GLU A 279 21.49 -10.07 -18.59
CA GLU A 279 22.33 -10.07 -17.39
C GLU A 279 21.69 -9.23 -16.27
N LEU A 280 21.29 -7.99 -16.58
CA LEU A 280 20.65 -7.10 -15.60
C LEU A 280 19.34 -7.68 -15.07
N TRP A 281 18.52 -8.25 -15.95
CA TRP A 281 17.24 -8.86 -15.57
C TRP A 281 17.43 -10.11 -14.71
N ALA A 282 18.36 -10.99 -15.08
CA ALA A 282 18.66 -12.19 -14.32
C ALA A 282 19.25 -11.85 -12.94
N LEU A 283 20.07 -10.80 -12.86
CA LEU A 283 20.65 -10.33 -11.60
C LEU A 283 19.58 -9.77 -10.65
N GLU A 284 18.67 -8.94 -11.16
CA GLU A 284 17.55 -8.42 -10.37
C GLU A 284 16.65 -9.57 -9.88
N LYS A 285 16.32 -10.54 -10.75
CA LYS A 285 15.52 -11.71 -10.35
C LYS A 285 16.18 -12.51 -9.24
N LYS A 286 17.51 -12.59 -9.24
CA LYS A 286 18.28 -13.24 -8.16
C LYS A 286 18.21 -12.43 -6.86
N ALA A 287 18.25 -11.11 -6.93
CA ALA A 287 18.11 -10.24 -5.75
C ALA A 287 16.69 -10.35 -5.15
N HIS A 288 15.65 -10.29 -5.99
CA HIS A 288 14.25 -10.53 -5.61
C HIS A 288 14.10 -11.90 -4.95
N ARG A 289 14.62 -12.98 -5.57
CA ARG A 289 14.56 -14.32 -4.96
C ARG A 289 15.25 -14.38 -3.59
N ALA A 290 16.38 -13.70 -3.43
CA ALA A 290 17.11 -13.67 -2.16
C ALA A 290 16.35 -12.92 -1.05
N GLY A 291 15.62 -11.85 -1.39
CA GLY A 291 14.69 -11.17 -0.48
C GLY A 291 13.63 -12.15 0.04
N PHE A 292 12.87 -12.75 -0.87
CA PHE A 292 11.86 -13.75 -0.54
C PHE A 292 12.41 -14.92 0.31
N GLU A 293 13.56 -15.49 -0.04
CA GLU A 293 14.15 -16.60 0.72
C GLU A 293 14.58 -16.19 2.14
N ALA A 294 15.08 -14.96 2.29
CA ALA A 294 15.46 -14.41 3.60
C ALA A 294 14.25 -14.05 4.47
N ALA A 295 13.08 -13.79 3.89
CA ALA A 295 11.86 -13.43 4.61
C ALA A 295 11.25 -14.60 5.40
N GLN A 296 11.96 -15.16 6.36
CA GLN A 296 11.47 -16.21 7.26
C GLN A 296 10.87 -15.61 8.53
N ILE A 297 9.93 -16.33 9.16
CA ILE A 297 9.34 -15.90 10.45
C ILE A 297 10.45 -15.64 11.48
N GLY A 298 10.37 -14.48 12.13
CA GLY A 298 11.36 -14.00 13.10
C GLY A 298 12.55 -13.26 12.50
N THR A 299 12.71 -13.24 11.17
CA THR A 299 13.79 -12.49 10.50
C THR A 299 13.54 -10.99 10.64
N PRO A 300 14.52 -10.19 11.06
CA PRO A 300 14.44 -8.73 11.01
C PRO A 300 14.20 -8.20 9.58
N CYS A 301 13.38 -7.16 9.43
CA CYS A 301 13.10 -6.55 8.13
C CYS A 301 14.37 -6.06 7.41
N GLU A 302 15.35 -5.55 8.15
CA GLU A 302 16.63 -5.13 7.58
C GLU A 302 17.48 -6.28 7.00
N ASP A 303 17.33 -7.50 7.52
CA ASP A 303 18.09 -8.66 7.05
C ASP A 303 17.58 -9.14 5.67
N VAL A 304 16.29 -8.92 5.40
CA VAL A 304 15.68 -9.15 4.08
C VAL A 304 16.22 -8.15 3.06
N ASP A 305 16.29 -6.85 3.41
CA ASP A 305 16.92 -5.82 2.58
C ASP A 305 18.40 -6.13 2.32
N ALA A 306 19.12 -6.55 3.36
CA ALA A 306 20.53 -6.94 3.24
C ALA A 306 20.74 -8.15 2.31
N ALA A 307 19.85 -9.14 2.35
CA ALA A 307 19.94 -10.33 1.49
C ALA A 307 19.84 -9.97 0.01
N ALA A 308 18.86 -9.13 -0.37
CA ALA A 308 18.72 -8.65 -1.75
C ALA A 308 19.93 -7.81 -2.19
N ARG A 309 20.37 -6.85 -1.36
CA ARG A 309 21.55 -6.01 -1.65
C ARG A 309 22.84 -6.80 -1.83
N LYS A 310 23.02 -7.85 -1.04
CA LYS A 310 24.21 -8.71 -1.10
C LYS A 310 24.37 -9.32 -2.49
N VAL A 311 23.28 -9.78 -3.11
CA VAL A 311 23.32 -10.32 -4.48
C VAL A 311 23.86 -9.30 -5.48
N LEU A 312 23.39 -8.05 -5.40
CA LEU A 312 23.83 -6.98 -6.29
C LEU A 312 25.29 -6.58 -6.02
N THR A 313 25.67 -6.48 -4.75
CA THR A 313 27.02 -6.10 -4.33
C THR A 313 28.07 -7.15 -4.74
N GLU A 314 27.77 -8.44 -4.60
CA GLU A 314 28.65 -9.52 -5.06
C GLU A 314 28.83 -9.52 -6.59
N ALA A 315 27.87 -8.97 -7.33
CA ALA A 315 27.94 -8.78 -8.78
C ALA A 315 28.59 -7.45 -9.20
N GLY A 316 29.06 -6.64 -8.24
CA GLY A 316 29.76 -5.37 -8.50
C GLY A 316 28.86 -4.13 -8.59
N TYR A 317 27.59 -4.21 -8.16
CA TYR A 317 26.65 -3.08 -8.13
C TYR A 317 26.46 -2.54 -6.71
N GLY A 318 26.25 -1.24 -6.54
CA GLY A 318 26.33 -0.57 -5.24
C GLY A 318 27.79 -0.23 -4.88
N PRO A 319 28.22 -0.35 -3.61
CA PRO A 319 27.49 -0.87 -2.45
C PRO A 319 26.41 0.09 -1.94
N ASP A 320 25.73 -0.31 -0.87
CA ASP A 320 24.69 0.48 -0.20
C ASP A 320 23.58 0.92 -1.16
N TYR A 321 23.46 2.22 -1.41
CA TYR A 321 22.47 2.86 -2.27
C TYR A 321 23.10 3.46 -3.54
N GLN A 322 24.38 3.18 -3.79
CA GLN A 322 25.09 3.72 -4.95
C GLN A 322 24.55 3.11 -6.24
N VAL A 323 24.59 3.89 -7.32
CA VAL A 323 24.21 3.45 -8.67
C VAL A 323 25.47 3.36 -9.55
N PRO A 324 25.58 2.36 -10.45
CA PRO A 324 24.61 1.30 -10.74
C PRO A 324 24.34 0.35 -9.56
N GLY A 325 23.07 0.13 -9.19
CA GLY A 325 22.70 -0.59 -7.95
C GLY A 325 21.25 -0.35 -7.51
N LEU A 326 20.98 -0.54 -6.22
CA LEU A 326 19.64 -0.42 -5.61
C LEU A 326 19.53 0.87 -4.77
N PRO A 327 18.96 1.96 -5.31
CA PRO A 327 18.99 3.28 -4.67
C PRO A 327 17.93 3.48 -3.57
N HIS A 328 17.01 2.53 -3.38
CA HIS A 328 15.95 2.58 -2.38
C HIS A 328 15.87 1.28 -1.58
N ARG A 329 14.95 1.22 -0.61
CA ARG A 329 14.65 0.02 0.20
C ARG A 329 14.21 -1.16 -0.68
N THR A 330 14.39 -2.38 -0.21
CA THR A 330 13.91 -3.60 -0.89
C THR A 330 12.38 -3.71 -0.91
N GLY A 331 11.66 -3.07 0.01
CA GLY A 331 10.21 -3.05 -0.06
C GLY A 331 9.51 -2.32 1.10
N HIS A 332 8.18 -2.33 1.08
CA HIS A 332 7.31 -1.69 2.06
C HIS A 332 6.12 -2.57 2.42
N GLY A 333 5.53 -2.34 3.59
CA GLY A 333 4.28 -2.97 3.96
C GLY A 333 3.16 -2.51 3.04
N LEU A 334 2.17 -3.39 2.85
CA LEU A 334 1.01 -3.12 1.99
C LEU A 334 -0.28 -3.56 2.71
N GLY A 335 -1.31 -2.73 2.60
CA GLY A 335 -2.63 -3.01 3.15
C GLY A 335 -3.65 -2.02 2.61
N MET A 336 -4.27 -1.24 3.50
CA MET A 336 -5.18 -0.18 3.08
C MET A 336 -4.45 1.05 2.53
N ASP A 337 -3.25 1.32 3.03
CA ASP A 337 -2.32 2.25 2.38
C ASP A 337 -1.45 1.46 1.40
N LEU A 338 -1.02 2.14 0.32
CA LEU A 338 -0.09 1.55 -0.63
C LEU A 338 1.25 1.26 0.06
N HIS A 339 1.73 2.22 0.85
CA HIS A 339 2.92 2.06 1.69
C HIS A 339 2.52 2.17 3.16
N GLU A 340 2.66 1.07 3.91
CA GLU A 340 2.48 1.01 5.36
C GLU A 340 3.63 0.20 6.03
N ASP A 341 3.61 0.09 7.36
CA ASP A 341 4.57 -0.77 8.08
C ASP A 341 4.26 -2.27 7.84
N PRO A 342 5.27 -3.16 7.87
CA PRO A 342 6.69 -2.87 8.10
C PRO A 342 7.44 -2.49 6.82
N TYR A 343 8.45 -1.62 6.93
CA TYR A 343 9.36 -1.33 5.81
C TYR A 343 10.53 -2.31 5.76
N ILE A 344 10.81 -2.88 4.58
CA ILE A 344 11.94 -3.77 4.35
C ILE A 344 13.16 -2.91 4.01
N VAL A 345 13.80 -2.38 5.05
CA VAL A 345 14.85 -1.38 4.94
C VAL A 345 15.89 -1.54 6.04
N ARG A 346 17.17 -1.27 5.71
CA ARG A 346 18.27 -1.16 6.67
C ARG A 346 17.88 -0.33 7.90
N GLY A 347 18.19 -0.83 9.10
CA GLY A 347 17.89 -0.20 10.38
C GLY A 347 16.52 -0.54 10.96
N ASN A 348 15.63 -1.21 10.20
CA ASN A 348 14.37 -1.72 10.76
C ASN A 348 14.54 -3.12 11.35
N THR A 349 14.69 -3.18 12.68
CA THR A 349 14.87 -4.42 13.43
C THR A 349 13.55 -5.15 13.74
N THR A 350 12.41 -4.68 13.20
CA THR A 350 11.11 -5.35 13.38
C THR A 350 11.19 -6.76 12.81
N LYS A 351 10.80 -7.75 13.60
CA LYS A 351 10.81 -9.16 13.17
C LYS A 351 9.57 -9.47 12.37
N LEU A 352 9.72 -10.24 11.29
CA LEU A 352 8.60 -10.72 10.49
C LEU A 352 7.73 -11.69 11.30
N GLU A 353 6.43 -11.47 11.29
CA GLU A 353 5.42 -12.26 11.99
C GLU A 353 4.32 -12.75 11.02
N PRO A 354 3.61 -13.84 11.34
CA PRO A 354 2.48 -14.29 10.53
C PRO A 354 1.44 -13.17 10.34
N GLY A 355 0.91 -13.05 9.13
CA GLY A 355 -0.03 -12.01 8.73
C GLY A 355 0.63 -10.71 8.23
N MET A 356 1.95 -10.52 8.36
CA MET A 356 2.62 -9.38 7.73
C MET A 356 2.56 -9.47 6.21
N VAL A 357 2.34 -8.32 5.55
CA VAL A 357 2.23 -8.19 4.09
C VAL A 357 3.13 -7.06 3.62
N PHE A 358 4.00 -7.31 2.63
CA PHE A 358 4.96 -6.33 2.11
C PHE A 358 5.44 -6.65 0.68
N SER A 359 5.96 -5.64 -0.02
CA SER A 359 6.62 -5.79 -1.34
C SER A 359 8.04 -6.35 -1.22
N ASP A 360 8.44 -7.11 -2.24
CA ASP A 360 9.83 -7.46 -2.53
C ASP A 360 10.14 -6.92 -3.93
N GLU A 361 10.91 -5.83 -4.01
CA GLU A 361 11.13 -5.03 -5.21
C GLU A 361 12.54 -4.42 -5.29
N PRO A 362 13.63 -5.21 -5.19
CA PRO A 362 15.00 -4.71 -5.16
C PRO A 362 15.49 -4.24 -6.55
N MET A 363 14.88 -3.18 -7.06
CA MET A 363 15.11 -2.60 -8.38
C MET A 363 16.59 -2.29 -8.64
N LEU A 364 17.11 -2.88 -9.72
CA LEU A 364 18.43 -2.58 -10.23
C LEU A 364 18.35 -1.38 -11.19
N CYS A 365 18.97 -0.27 -10.80
CA CYS A 365 19.01 0.97 -11.58
C CYS A 365 20.39 1.16 -12.22
N VAL A 366 20.43 1.29 -13.55
CA VAL A 366 21.63 1.69 -14.31
C VAL A 366 21.32 2.94 -15.13
N TYR A 367 21.62 4.12 -14.57
CA TYR A 367 21.31 5.40 -15.21
C TYR A 367 22.05 5.56 -16.55
N GLY A 368 21.33 6.06 -17.56
CA GLY A 368 21.81 6.15 -18.94
C GLY A 368 21.72 4.83 -19.73
N GLU A 369 21.25 3.74 -19.12
CA GLU A 369 21.07 2.44 -19.76
C GLU A 369 19.62 1.95 -19.64
N CYS A 370 19.29 1.22 -18.57
CA CYS A 370 17.95 0.77 -18.24
C CYS A 370 17.90 0.39 -16.75
N GLY A 371 16.68 0.21 -16.24
CA GLY A 371 16.44 -0.40 -14.94
C GLY A 371 15.55 -1.62 -15.05
N VAL A 372 15.68 -2.50 -14.07
CA VAL A 372 14.83 -3.67 -13.89
C VAL A 372 14.23 -3.61 -12.50
N ARG A 373 12.91 -3.70 -12.43
CA ARG A 373 12.15 -3.94 -11.20
C ARG A 373 11.21 -5.11 -11.43
N LEU A 374 11.36 -6.17 -10.66
CA LEU A 374 10.34 -7.17 -10.43
C LEU A 374 9.82 -6.94 -9.03
N GLU A 375 8.50 -6.81 -8.94
CA GLU A 375 7.84 -6.64 -7.66
C GLU A 375 6.71 -7.63 -7.54
N ASP A 376 6.77 -8.39 -6.46
CA ASP A 376 5.71 -9.27 -6.01
C ASP A 376 5.48 -9.05 -4.52
N ILE A 377 4.22 -9.04 -4.13
CA ILE A 377 3.85 -8.87 -2.72
C ILE A 377 3.86 -10.23 -2.03
N ILE A 378 4.42 -10.24 -0.84
CA ILE A 378 4.54 -11.39 0.06
C ILE A 378 3.55 -11.22 1.21
N TYR A 379 2.88 -12.31 1.60
CA TYR A 379 2.34 -12.44 2.94
C TYR A 379 3.07 -13.51 3.73
N MET A 380 3.25 -13.25 5.02
CA MET A 380 3.85 -14.18 5.95
C MET A 380 2.76 -15.15 6.43
N SER A 381 2.81 -16.40 5.98
CA SER A 381 2.00 -17.48 6.56
C SER A 381 2.58 -17.94 7.90
N ASP A 382 1.91 -18.85 8.59
CA ASP A 382 2.42 -19.43 9.85
C ASP A 382 3.76 -20.16 9.69
N THR A 383 4.12 -20.58 8.47
CA THR A 383 5.33 -21.38 8.20
C THR A 383 6.37 -20.66 7.36
N GLY A 384 6.11 -19.45 6.88
CA GLY A 384 7.05 -18.71 6.03
C GLY A 384 6.39 -17.83 4.96
N PRO A 385 7.18 -17.26 4.05
CA PRO A 385 6.72 -16.30 3.07
C PRO A 385 5.96 -17.00 1.94
N VAL A 386 4.90 -16.34 1.45
CA VAL A 386 4.11 -16.78 0.30
C VAL A 386 3.86 -15.58 -0.60
N PHE A 387 4.12 -15.72 -1.90
CA PHE A 387 3.73 -14.69 -2.86
C PHE A 387 2.21 -14.69 -3.08
N PHE A 388 1.62 -13.51 -3.21
CA PHE A 388 0.24 -13.38 -3.69
C PHE A 388 0.11 -13.73 -5.18
N THR A 389 1.18 -13.53 -5.96
CA THR A 389 1.21 -13.78 -7.40
C THR A 389 2.41 -14.61 -7.80
N GLU A 390 2.30 -15.33 -8.92
CA GLU A 390 3.47 -16.00 -9.48
C GLU A 390 4.50 -14.97 -9.96
N PRO A 391 5.76 -15.03 -9.49
CA PRO A 391 6.80 -14.12 -9.95
C PRO A 391 7.15 -14.29 -11.42
N ALA A 392 7.74 -13.26 -12.01
CA ALA A 392 8.03 -13.26 -13.44
C ALA A 392 8.94 -14.44 -13.88
N HIS A 393 8.54 -15.16 -14.94
CA HIS A 393 9.26 -16.35 -15.38
C HIS A 393 10.57 -16.02 -16.11
N SER A 394 10.56 -15.10 -17.08
CA SER A 394 11.74 -14.66 -17.85
C SER A 394 11.56 -13.27 -18.44
N ILE A 395 12.65 -12.63 -18.88
CA ILE A 395 12.62 -11.33 -19.56
C ILE A 395 11.74 -11.33 -20.82
N GLU A 396 11.66 -12.43 -21.57
CA GLU A 396 10.79 -12.51 -22.76
C GLU A 396 9.38 -13.03 -22.47
N LYS A 397 9.24 -13.87 -21.44
CA LYS A 397 7.97 -14.47 -21.02
C LYS A 397 7.74 -14.21 -19.55
N PRO A 398 7.30 -12.99 -19.16
CA PRO A 398 7.06 -12.65 -17.76
C PRO A 398 5.92 -13.48 -17.14
N PHE A 399 4.95 -13.97 -17.93
CA PHE A 399 3.74 -14.67 -17.43
C PHE A 399 3.66 -16.16 -17.81
N GLY A 400 4.78 -16.79 -18.19
CA GLY A 400 4.85 -18.20 -18.61
C GLY A 400 4.77 -18.42 -20.12
#